data_AF-A0A9D7TP93-F1
#
_entry.id   AF-A0A9D7TP93-F1
#
_cell.length_a   1.000
_cell.length_b   1.000
_cell.length_c   1.000
_cell.angle_alpha   90.00
_cell.angle_beta   90.00
_cell.angle_gamma   90.00
#
_symmetry.space_group_name_H-M   'P 1'
#
loop_
_entity.id
_entity.type
_entity.pdbx_description
1 polymer ?
#
loop_
_entity_poly.entity_id
_entity_poly.type
_entity_poly.pdbx_seq_one_letter_code
_entity_poly.pdbx_strand_id
1 'polypeptide(L)'
;MEVTQKFKECFEIFSVNAFDEYNTPNACKIHNAFGGQNGEHHNCLGCNFADSTTLISRYLEKNDELTDTQQDFTIYLLLLYLLVERIEIVFNIIQLPQTYREKHFKVFQQIRKWANFIKHPKSFILTHHPVYDFENSGIVYDKQFSITINEQFIEQYYKGYSDPDKQKKQNKELYDKLKNQKNILVLFPDISKLTEKLCYSYNKFVDLILTNDAYKEILNDDTTISKYFENE
;
A
#
# COMPACT_ATOMS: atom_id res chain seq x y z
N MET A 1 -9.16 20.73 -6.71
CA MET A 1 -8.96 19.44 -7.39
C MET A 1 -10.01 18.48 -6.86
N GLU A 2 -10.79 17.89 -7.74
CA GLU A 2 -11.85 16.95 -7.35
C GLU A 2 -11.26 15.56 -7.06
N VAL A 3 -11.99 14.77 -6.26
CA VAL A 3 -11.61 13.38 -5.90
C VAL A 3 -11.45 12.52 -7.16
N THR A 4 -12.38 12.63 -8.10
CA THR A 4 -12.37 11.94 -9.40
C THR A 4 -11.10 12.22 -10.18
N GLN A 5 -10.74 13.50 -10.35
CA GLN A 5 -9.52 13.92 -11.03
C GLN A 5 -8.28 13.33 -10.34
N LYS A 6 -8.29 13.26 -9.01
CA LYS A 6 -7.16 12.71 -8.25
C LYS A 6 -7.00 11.21 -8.45
N PHE A 7 -8.10 10.46 -8.51
CA PHE A 7 -8.05 9.03 -8.82
C PHE A 7 -7.70 8.75 -10.28
N LYS A 8 -8.11 9.62 -11.21
CA LYS A 8 -7.70 9.55 -12.61
C LYS A 8 -6.18 9.68 -12.77
N GLU A 9 -5.56 10.64 -12.09
CA GLU A 9 -4.08 10.73 -12.04
C GLU A 9 -3.45 9.44 -11.53
N CYS A 10 -4.00 8.85 -10.46
CA CYS A 10 -3.50 7.59 -9.93
C CYS A 10 -3.64 6.45 -10.94
N PHE A 11 -4.78 6.38 -11.65
CA PHE A 11 -5.01 5.38 -12.70
C PHE A 11 -3.99 5.50 -13.84
N GLU A 12 -3.74 6.72 -14.32
CA GLU A 12 -2.76 6.98 -15.39
C GLU A 12 -1.34 6.57 -14.95
N ILE A 13 -0.91 6.99 -13.75
CA ILE A 13 0.39 6.61 -13.19
C ILE A 13 0.49 5.10 -13.04
N PHE A 14 -0.53 4.46 -12.47
CA PHE A 14 -0.50 3.04 -12.16
C PHE A 14 -0.52 2.19 -13.43
N SER A 15 -1.36 2.53 -14.42
CA SER A 15 -1.46 1.81 -15.69
C SER A 15 -0.15 1.86 -16.46
N VAL A 16 0.52 3.01 -16.48
CA VAL A 16 1.82 3.15 -17.18
C VAL A 16 2.95 2.42 -16.47
N ASN A 17 2.97 2.43 -15.13
CA ASN A 17 4.15 1.96 -14.39
C ASN A 17 4.02 0.55 -13.82
N ALA A 18 2.81 0.03 -13.61
CA ALA A 18 2.59 -1.31 -13.05
C ALA A 18 2.32 -2.38 -14.12
N PHE A 19 2.10 -1.98 -15.38
CA PHE A 19 1.84 -2.85 -16.51
C PHE A 19 2.87 -2.61 -17.63
N ASP A 20 2.96 -3.56 -18.56
CA ASP A 20 3.73 -3.41 -19.80
C ASP A 20 2.86 -2.88 -20.97
N GLU A 21 3.47 -2.77 -22.14
CA GLU A 21 2.81 -2.28 -23.36
C GLU A 21 1.62 -3.13 -23.85
N TYR A 22 1.51 -4.37 -23.37
CA TYR A 22 0.41 -5.29 -23.66
C TYR A 22 -0.64 -5.32 -22.54
N ASN A 23 -0.60 -4.36 -21.61
CA ASN A 23 -1.47 -4.30 -20.43
C ASN A 23 -1.35 -5.56 -19.54
N THR A 24 -0.17 -6.17 -19.51
CA THR A 24 0.14 -7.30 -18.62
C THR A 24 0.82 -6.78 -17.35
N PRO A 25 0.39 -7.18 -16.14
CA PRO A 25 1.06 -6.78 -14.91
C PRO A 25 2.56 -7.09 -14.94
N ASN A 26 3.40 -6.15 -14.52
CA ASN A 26 4.86 -6.34 -14.52
C ASN A 26 5.31 -7.53 -13.67
N ALA A 27 4.55 -7.90 -12.63
CA ALA A 27 4.86 -9.08 -11.82
C ALA A 27 4.69 -10.41 -12.57
N CYS A 28 3.98 -10.45 -13.70
CA CYS A 28 3.94 -11.66 -14.54
C CYS A 28 5.33 -12.05 -15.05
N LYS A 29 6.28 -11.10 -15.12
CA LYS A 29 7.68 -11.38 -15.47
C LYS A 29 8.34 -12.35 -14.49
N ILE A 30 7.86 -12.40 -13.24
CA ILE A 30 8.35 -13.34 -12.21
C ILE A 30 8.14 -14.79 -12.67
N HIS A 31 7.07 -15.11 -13.41
CA HIS A 31 6.87 -16.47 -13.95
C HIS A 31 8.06 -16.95 -14.79
N ASN A 32 8.62 -16.06 -15.60
CA ASN A 32 9.73 -16.40 -16.49
C ASN A 32 11.02 -16.68 -15.72
N ALA A 33 11.18 -16.12 -14.51
CA ALA A 33 12.36 -16.37 -13.68
C ALA A 33 12.41 -17.76 -13.05
N PHE A 34 11.28 -18.47 -12.95
CA PHE A 34 11.18 -19.79 -12.30
C PHE A 34 10.90 -20.94 -13.29
N GLY A 35 11.41 -20.84 -14.53
CA GLY A 35 11.41 -21.98 -15.48
C GLY A 35 10.41 -21.90 -16.64
N GLY A 36 9.63 -20.82 -16.75
CA GLY A 36 9.05 -20.38 -18.02
C GLY A 36 7.77 -21.07 -18.51
N GLN A 37 7.10 -20.36 -19.43
CA GLN A 37 5.77 -20.59 -20.03
C GLN A 37 5.57 -21.89 -20.83
N ASN A 38 6.50 -22.85 -20.78
CA ASN A 38 6.32 -24.17 -21.43
C ASN A 38 5.31 -25.06 -20.70
N GLY A 39 4.66 -24.54 -19.66
CA GLY A 39 3.55 -25.21 -19.00
C GLY A 39 3.97 -26.35 -18.08
N GLU A 40 5.17 -26.37 -17.52
CA GLU A 40 5.51 -27.38 -16.50
C GLU A 40 5.72 -26.79 -15.10
N HIS A 41 5.94 -25.47 -14.99
CA HIS A 41 6.21 -24.80 -13.73
C HIS A 41 5.33 -23.56 -13.54
N HIS A 42 4.26 -23.71 -12.76
CA HIS A 42 3.43 -22.59 -12.31
C HIS A 42 4.00 -22.01 -11.02
N ASN A 43 4.63 -20.84 -11.10
CA ASN A 43 5.08 -20.11 -9.92
C ASN A 43 3.94 -19.26 -9.33
N CYS A 44 3.57 -19.54 -8.07
CA CYS A 44 2.43 -18.90 -7.44
C CYS A 44 2.67 -17.42 -7.09
N LEU A 45 3.92 -16.95 -6.96
CA LEU A 45 4.21 -15.56 -6.62
C LEU A 45 3.76 -14.62 -7.74
N GLY A 46 4.15 -14.94 -8.98
CA GLY A 46 3.79 -14.13 -10.15
C GLY A 46 2.27 -13.91 -10.25
N CYS A 47 1.48 -14.96 -10.08
CA CYS A 47 0.02 -14.89 -10.12
C CYS A 47 -0.55 -14.06 -8.96
N ASN A 48 -0.12 -14.32 -7.72
CA ASN A 48 -0.62 -13.58 -6.57
C ASN A 48 -0.36 -12.06 -6.68
N PHE A 49 0.80 -11.68 -7.20
CA PHE A 49 1.14 -10.28 -7.42
C PHE A 49 0.41 -9.69 -8.63
N ALA A 50 0.27 -10.42 -9.73
CA ALA A 50 -0.52 -10.02 -10.89
C ALA A 50 -2.00 -9.77 -10.55
N ASP A 51 -2.60 -10.65 -9.75
CA ASP A 51 -3.98 -10.51 -9.26
C ASP A 51 -4.14 -9.26 -8.39
N SER A 52 -3.16 -9.00 -7.51
CA SER A 52 -3.12 -7.79 -6.67
C SER A 52 -3.05 -6.52 -7.52
N THR A 53 -2.16 -6.51 -8.51
CA THR A 53 -2.00 -5.38 -9.46
C THR A 53 -3.28 -5.15 -10.25
N THR A 54 -3.90 -6.22 -10.75
CA THR A 54 -5.15 -6.16 -11.51
C THR A 54 -6.30 -5.64 -10.64
N LEU A 55 -6.39 -6.07 -9.38
CA LEU A 55 -7.41 -5.59 -8.44
C LEU A 55 -7.30 -4.08 -8.18
N ILE A 56 -6.08 -3.57 -7.96
CA ILE A 56 -5.83 -2.13 -7.79
C ILE A 56 -6.21 -1.37 -9.07
N SER A 57 -5.78 -1.86 -10.22
CA SER A 57 -6.10 -1.23 -11.52
C SER A 57 -7.61 -1.14 -11.76
N ARG A 58 -8.35 -2.24 -11.57
CA ARG A 58 -9.82 -2.27 -11.71
C ARG A 58 -10.54 -1.32 -10.76
N TYR A 59 -9.99 -1.07 -9.58
CA TYR A 59 -10.55 -0.07 -8.67
C TYR A 59 -10.31 1.35 -9.21
N LEU A 60 -9.08 1.63 -9.66
CA LEU A 60 -8.70 2.94 -10.23
C LEU A 60 -9.37 3.24 -11.57
N GLU A 61 -9.69 2.23 -12.37
CA GLU A 61 -10.41 2.36 -13.64
C GLU A 61 -11.79 3.01 -13.46
N LYS A 62 -12.40 2.86 -12.28
CA LYS A 62 -13.68 3.48 -11.91
C LYS A 62 -13.55 4.93 -11.43
N ASN A 63 -12.46 5.61 -11.76
CA ASN A 63 -12.12 6.94 -11.23
C ASN A 63 -13.24 7.99 -11.42
N ASP A 64 -14.04 7.91 -12.48
CA ASP A 64 -15.17 8.80 -12.71
C ASP A 64 -16.33 8.61 -11.70
N GLU A 65 -16.38 7.46 -11.01
CA GLU A 65 -17.37 7.13 -9.98
C GLU A 65 -16.87 7.44 -8.55
N LEU A 66 -15.57 7.69 -8.37
CA LEU A 66 -14.95 7.90 -7.06
C LEU A 66 -15.08 9.36 -6.64
N THR A 67 -15.98 9.62 -5.69
CA THR A 67 -16.39 10.98 -5.29
C THR A 67 -16.32 11.24 -3.79
N ASP A 68 -16.27 10.20 -2.95
CA ASP A 68 -16.26 10.32 -1.50
C ASP A 68 -14.82 10.22 -0.96
N THR A 69 -14.29 11.34 -0.46
CA THR A 69 -12.91 11.39 0.06
C THR A 69 -12.66 10.36 1.16
N GLN A 70 -13.60 10.16 2.08
CA GLN A 70 -13.39 9.24 3.20
C GLN A 70 -13.36 7.80 2.71
N GLN A 71 -14.40 7.39 1.98
CA GLN A 71 -14.60 6.03 1.52
C GLN A 71 -13.52 5.64 0.51
N ASP A 72 -13.31 6.47 -0.52
CA ASP A 72 -12.54 6.05 -1.68
C ASP A 72 -11.04 6.05 -1.40
N PHE A 73 -10.54 7.01 -0.61
CA PHE A 73 -9.14 6.96 -0.12
C PHE A 73 -8.93 5.80 0.85
N THR A 74 -9.91 5.50 1.70
CA THR A 74 -9.82 4.36 2.64
C THR A 74 -9.68 3.05 1.88
N ILE A 75 -10.55 2.79 0.90
CA ILE A 75 -10.50 1.56 0.10
C ILE A 75 -9.18 1.50 -0.66
N TYR A 76 -8.77 2.61 -1.30
CA TYR A 76 -7.52 2.63 -2.06
C TYR A 76 -6.30 2.31 -1.19
N LEU A 77 -6.14 2.98 -0.05
CA LEU A 77 -5.03 2.74 0.87
C LEU A 77 -5.01 1.31 1.42
N LEU A 78 -6.18 0.70 1.63
CA LEU A 78 -6.28 -0.71 2.05
C LEU A 78 -5.87 -1.68 0.92
N LEU A 79 -6.24 -1.40 -0.34
CA LEU A 79 -5.79 -2.19 -1.49
C LEU A 79 -4.26 -2.12 -1.64
N LEU A 80 -3.67 -0.93 -1.52
CA LEU A 80 -2.22 -0.76 -1.53
C LEU A 80 -1.56 -1.52 -0.38
N TYR A 81 -2.16 -1.47 0.81
CA TYR A 81 -1.67 -2.18 1.99
C TYR A 81 -1.65 -3.70 1.79
N LEU A 82 -2.70 -4.29 1.20
CA LEU A 82 -2.75 -5.73 0.93
C LEU A 82 -1.63 -6.17 -0.01
N LEU A 83 -1.33 -5.40 -1.05
CA LEU A 83 -0.18 -5.65 -1.92
C LEU A 83 1.14 -5.57 -1.12
N VAL A 84 1.32 -4.53 -0.31
CA VAL A 84 2.53 -4.35 0.51
C VAL A 84 2.74 -5.50 1.49
N GLU A 85 1.71 -5.98 2.17
CA GLU A 85 1.85 -7.10 3.12
C GLU A 85 2.27 -8.40 2.41
N ARG A 86 1.78 -8.66 1.18
CA ARG A 86 2.24 -9.78 0.36
C ARG A 86 3.73 -9.67 0.01
N ILE A 87 4.21 -8.47 -0.32
CA ILE A 87 5.63 -8.23 -0.61
C ILE A 87 6.49 -8.44 0.66
N GLU A 88 6.03 -7.98 1.82
CA GLU A 88 6.77 -8.16 3.09
C GLU A 88 6.93 -9.64 3.47
N ILE A 89 5.95 -10.50 3.14
CA ILE A 89 6.11 -11.95 3.29
C ILE A 89 7.33 -12.44 2.49
N VAL A 90 7.44 -12.04 1.22
CA VAL A 90 8.58 -12.41 0.37
C VAL A 90 9.88 -11.86 0.94
N PHE A 91 9.90 -10.61 1.40
CA PHE A 91 11.10 -10.02 2.03
C PHE A 91 11.57 -10.82 3.25
N ASN A 92 10.65 -11.38 4.03
CA ASN A 92 10.98 -12.19 5.20
C ASN A 92 11.54 -13.55 4.81
N ILE A 93 10.98 -14.18 3.77
CA ILE A 93 11.49 -15.46 3.23
C ILE A 93 12.93 -15.29 2.73
N ILE A 94 13.19 -14.29 1.89
CA ILE A 94 14.53 -14.02 1.33
C ILE A 94 15.46 -13.30 2.33
N GLN A 95 14.98 -13.01 3.54
CA GLN A 95 15.70 -12.29 4.60
C GLN A 95 16.33 -10.97 4.12
N LEU A 96 15.58 -10.20 3.32
CA LEU A 96 16.09 -8.97 2.70
C LEU A 96 16.61 -7.98 3.76
N PRO A 97 17.87 -7.51 3.67
CA PRO A 97 18.47 -6.65 4.69
C PRO A 97 17.65 -5.37 4.94
N GLN A 98 17.49 -5.01 6.21
CA GLN A 98 16.70 -3.85 6.63
C GLN A 98 17.19 -2.53 6.00
N THR A 99 18.51 -2.36 5.86
CA THR A 99 19.10 -1.18 5.22
C THR A 99 18.70 -1.05 3.74
N TYR A 100 18.54 -2.18 3.04
CA TYR A 100 18.03 -2.18 1.67
C TYR A 100 16.53 -1.87 1.64
N ARG A 101 15.76 -2.44 2.60
CA ARG A 101 14.32 -2.14 2.77
C ARG A 101 14.06 -0.64 2.93
N GLU A 102 14.80 0.01 3.82
CA GLU A 102 14.65 1.44 4.12
C GLU A 102 15.02 2.34 2.94
N LYS A 103 16.02 1.94 2.15
CA LYS A 103 16.48 2.70 0.99
C LYS A 103 15.50 2.64 -0.18
N HIS A 104 14.93 1.48 -0.46
CA HIS A 104 14.18 1.24 -1.70
C HIS A 104 12.66 1.13 -1.51
N PHE A 105 12.20 0.87 -0.29
CA PHE A 105 10.80 0.50 -0.01
C PHE A 105 10.18 1.32 1.13
N LYS A 106 10.71 2.52 1.41
CA LYS A 106 10.18 3.43 2.45
C LYS A 106 8.69 3.74 2.28
N VAL A 107 8.19 3.79 1.04
CA VAL A 107 6.76 4.01 0.74
C VAL A 107 5.86 2.92 1.33
N PHE A 108 6.34 1.69 1.46
CA PHE A 108 5.59 0.60 2.07
C PHE A 108 5.30 0.91 3.54
N GLN A 109 6.26 1.49 4.26
CA GLN A 109 6.05 1.91 5.64
C GLN A 109 5.01 3.02 5.75
N GLN A 110 5.00 3.97 4.81
CA GLN A 110 3.99 5.03 4.74
C GLN A 110 2.58 4.43 4.56
N ILE A 111 2.41 3.54 3.57
CA ILE A 111 1.14 2.84 3.32
C ILE A 111 0.68 2.07 4.57
N ARG A 112 1.57 1.32 5.21
CA ARG A 112 1.25 0.55 6.42
C ARG A 112 0.78 1.43 7.58
N LYS A 113 1.41 2.59 7.79
CA LYS A 113 1.01 3.51 8.87
C LYS A 113 -0.40 4.08 8.63
N TRP A 114 -0.71 4.49 7.41
CA TRP A 114 -2.06 4.92 7.05
C TRP A 114 -3.10 3.81 7.17
N ALA A 115 -2.78 2.60 6.70
CA ALA A 115 -3.64 1.45 6.86
C ALA A 115 -3.86 1.07 8.33
N ASN A 116 -2.85 1.25 9.19
CA ASN A 116 -3.00 1.02 10.63
C ASN A 116 -3.96 2.02 11.28
N PHE A 117 -3.94 3.29 10.87
CA PHE A 117 -4.94 4.26 11.30
C PHE A 117 -6.35 3.85 10.89
N ILE A 118 -6.53 3.42 9.64
CA ILE A 118 -7.81 2.99 9.09
C ILE A 118 -8.34 1.74 9.81
N LYS A 119 -7.52 0.69 9.93
CA LYS A 119 -7.92 -0.59 10.54
C LYS A 119 -8.07 -0.49 12.06
N HIS A 120 -7.27 0.34 12.69
CA HIS A 120 -7.18 0.47 14.14
C HIS A 120 -7.24 1.95 14.54
N PRO A 121 -8.41 2.61 14.43
CA PRO A 121 -8.56 4.04 14.70
C PRO A 121 -8.28 4.44 16.16
N LYS A 122 -8.12 3.48 17.09
CA LYS A 122 -7.87 3.73 18.52
C LYS A 122 -8.85 4.79 19.05
N SER A 123 -8.35 5.83 19.71
CA SER A 123 -9.15 6.91 20.32
C SER A 123 -9.82 7.85 19.31
N PHE A 124 -9.53 7.73 18.00
CA PHE A 124 -10.19 8.54 16.97
C PHE A 124 -11.70 8.29 16.89
N ILE A 125 -12.16 7.09 17.28
CA ILE A 125 -13.60 6.79 17.36
C ILE A 125 -14.36 7.66 18.38
N LEU A 126 -13.64 8.35 19.26
CA LEU A 126 -14.19 9.22 20.31
C LEU A 126 -14.26 10.70 19.89
N THR A 127 -14.09 10.96 18.60
CA THR A 127 -14.14 12.30 18.01
C THR A 127 -15.52 12.58 17.41
N HIS A 128 -15.87 13.85 17.27
CA HIS A 128 -17.17 14.25 16.74
C HIS A 128 -17.04 14.82 15.33
N HIS A 129 -17.65 14.13 14.36
CA HIS A 129 -17.82 14.56 12.96
C HIS A 129 -16.52 15.09 12.32
N PRO A 130 -15.48 14.25 12.18
CA PRO A 130 -14.27 14.64 11.46
C PRO A 130 -14.60 15.02 10.01
N VAL A 131 -13.84 15.98 9.47
CA VAL A 131 -13.84 16.30 8.05
C VAL A 131 -12.72 15.53 7.37
N TYR A 132 -12.95 15.07 6.16
CA TYR A 132 -11.96 14.36 5.35
C TYR A 132 -11.58 15.20 4.15
N ASP A 133 -10.29 15.32 3.93
CA ASP A 133 -9.69 16.00 2.79
C ASP A 133 -8.38 15.31 2.41
N PHE A 134 -7.70 15.81 1.39
CA PHE A 134 -6.41 15.31 0.94
C PHE A 134 -5.46 16.45 0.59
N GLU A 135 -4.17 16.16 0.65
CA GLU A 135 -3.13 17.12 0.27
C GLU A 135 -3.33 17.62 -1.17
N ASN A 136 -3.21 18.93 -1.35
CA ASN A 136 -3.37 19.63 -2.63
C ASN A 136 -4.80 19.61 -3.20
N SER A 137 -5.84 19.34 -2.41
CA SER A 137 -7.24 19.48 -2.83
C SER A 137 -7.58 20.91 -3.26
N GLY A 138 -6.93 21.91 -2.67
CA GLY A 138 -7.22 23.33 -2.90
C GLY A 138 -8.50 23.82 -2.20
N ILE A 139 -9.13 22.98 -1.38
CA ILE A 139 -10.29 23.37 -0.58
C ILE A 139 -9.83 24.31 0.54
N VAL A 140 -10.51 25.45 0.65
CA VAL A 140 -10.32 26.40 1.74
C VAL A 140 -11.50 26.27 2.70
N TYR A 141 -11.20 26.06 3.98
CA TYR A 141 -12.21 25.94 5.02
C TYR A 141 -12.32 27.25 5.79
N ASP A 142 -13.55 27.75 5.94
CA ASP A 142 -13.84 28.91 6.78
C ASP A 142 -13.71 28.59 8.28
N LYS A 143 -13.76 27.31 8.65
CA LYS A 143 -13.61 26.85 10.03
C LYS A 143 -12.16 26.53 10.39
N GLN A 144 -11.79 26.85 11.62
CA GLN A 144 -10.51 26.45 12.19
C GLN A 144 -10.58 25.02 12.73
N PHE A 145 -9.65 24.17 12.30
CA PHE A 145 -9.49 22.82 12.84
C PHE A 145 -8.63 22.85 14.10
N SER A 146 -9.09 22.16 15.14
CA SER A 146 -8.35 22.02 16.41
C SER A 146 -7.19 21.03 16.26
N ILE A 147 -7.40 19.99 15.43
CA ILE A 147 -6.46 18.91 15.20
C ILE A 147 -6.52 18.53 13.72
N THR A 148 -5.35 18.43 13.10
CA THR A 148 -5.18 17.83 11.78
C THR A 148 -4.47 16.49 11.91
N ILE A 149 -5.12 15.43 11.47
CA ILE A 149 -4.57 14.09 11.32
C ILE A 149 -3.99 13.99 9.91
N ASN A 150 -2.70 14.32 9.79
CA ASN A 150 -1.90 14.23 8.56
C ASN A 150 -0.78 13.18 8.72
N GLU A 151 0.10 13.06 7.73
CA GLU A 151 1.24 12.14 7.77
C GLU A 151 2.03 12.23 9.09
N GLN A 152 2.40 13.44 9.54
CA GLN A 152 3.17 13.63 10.78
C GLN A 152 2.41 13.11 12.01
N PHE A 153 1.09 13.34 12.08
CA PHE A 153 0.26 12.80 13.15
C PHE A 153 0.26 11.26 13.12
N ILE A 154 0.10 10.68 11.93
CA ILE A 154 0.09 9.24 11.71
C ILE A 154 1.44 8.62 12.12
N GLU A 155 2.56 9.21 11.72
CA GLU A 155 3.90 8.77 12.12
C GLU A 155 4.12 8.84 13.63
N GLN A 156 3.56 9.86 14.28
CA GLN A 156 3.71 10.04 15.71
C GLN A 156 2.91 9.02 16.52
N TYR A 157 1.64 8.74 16.18
CA TYR A 157 0.70 8.01 17.04
C TYR A 157 0.32 6.61 16.57
N TYR A 158 0.59 6.27 15.32
CA TYR A 158 0.26 4.96 14.72
C TYR A 158 1.50 4.13 14.36
N LYS A 159 2.68 4.54 14.85
CA LYS A 159 3.83 3.63 14.96
C LYS A 159 3.59 2.60 16.06
N GLY A 160 3.93 1.34 15.79
CA GLY A 160 3.97 0.29 16.81
C GLY A 160 5.30 0.34 17.56
N TYR A 161 5.25 0.26 18.89
CA TYR A 161 6.42 0.03 19.73
C TYR A 161 6.46 -1.41 20.22
N SER A 162 7.64 -2.03 20.20
CA SER A 162 7.87 -3.34 20.82
C SER A 162 7.83 -3.28 22.35
N ASP A 163 8.15 -2.12 22.92
CA ASP A 163 8.08 -1.83 24.35
C ASP A 163 6.62 -1.54 24.76
N PRO A 164 5.99 -2.40 25.59
CA PRO A 164 4.60 -2.25 25.99
C PRO A 164 4.31 -0.96 26.78
N ASP A 165 5.26 -0.49 27.58
CA ASP A 165 5.06 0.71 28.41
C ASP A 165 5.08 1.97 27.54
N LYS A 166 5.99 2.02 26.56
CA LYS A 166 5.98 3.09 25.54
C LYS A 166 4.70 3.08 24.72
N GLN A 167 4.22 1.90 24.31
CA GLN A 167 2.97 1.78 23.56
C GLN A 167 1.77 2.27 24.39
N LYS A 168 1.71 1.90 25.68
CA LYS A 168 0.66 2.32 26.62
C LYS A 168 0.68 3.83 26.83
N LYS A 169 1.85 4.43 27.04
CA LYS A 169 2.02 5.87 27.20
C LYS A 169 1.52 6.64 25.97
N GLN A 170 1.94 6.24 24.78
CA GLN A 170 1.51 6.87 23.53
C GLN A 170 -0.01 6.73 23.30
N ASN A 171 -0.59 5.56 23.60
CA ASN A 171 -2.04 5.36 23.47
C ASN A 171 -2.82 6.25 24.45
N LYS A 172 -2.29 6.48 25.65
CA LYS A 172 -2.87 7.42 26.62
C LYS A 172 -2.79 8.86 26.10
N GLU A 173 -1.62 9.30 25.61
CA GLU A 173 -1.46 10.63 25.01
C GLU A 173 -2.43 10.86 23.83
N LEU A 174 -2.59 9.86 22.96
CA LEU A 174 -3.56 9.91 21.86
C LEU A 174 -5.01 10.00 22.36
N TYR A 175 -5.35 9.25 23.40
CA TYR A 175 -6.67 9.28 24.02
C TYR A 175 -7.00 10.65 24.59
N ASP A 176 -6.10 11.22 25.40
CA ASP A 176 -6.28 12.54 26.00
C ASP A 176 -6.36 13.61 24.90
N LYS A 177 -5.63 13.43 23.79
CA LYS A 177 -5.65 14.35 22.65
C LYS A 177 -6.93 14.30 21.83
N LEU A 178 -7.55 13.13 21.63
CA LEU A 178 -8.68 12.96 20.70
C LEU A 178 -10.06 12.86 21.37
N LYS A 179 -10.15 12.44 22.64
CA LYS A 179 -11.44 12.23 23.30
C LYS A 179 -12.28 13.51 23.31
N ASN A 180 -13.54 13.39 22.86
CA ASN A 180 -14.54 14.47 22.82
C ASN A 180 -14.13 15.68 21.98
N GLN A 181 -13.12 15.54 21.12
CA GLN A 181 -12.69 16.63 20.26
C GLN A 181 -13.66 16.83 19.09
N LYS A 182 -13.86 18.10 18.74
CA LYS A 182 -14.63 18.57 17.56
C LYS A 182 -13.67 19.26 16.60
N ASN A 183 -14.13 19.50 15.36
CA ASN A 183 -13.37 20.22 14.33
C ASN A 183 -12.03 19.54 14.04
N ILE A 184 -12.06 18.25 13.76
CA ILE A 184 -10.89 17.49 13.33
C ILE A 184 -10.88 17.41 11.81
N LEU A 185 -9.70 17.61 11.23
CA LEU A 185 -9.44 17.35 9.82
C LEU A 185 -8.61 16.08 9.70
N VAL A 186 -9.07 15.10 8.93
CA VAL A 186 -8.24 14.01 8.41
C VAL A 186 -7.75 14.43 7.04
N LEU A 187 -6.45 14.64 6.91
CA LEU A 187 -5.80 15.08 5.68
C LEU A 187 -5.01 13.91 5.11
N PHE A 188 -5.62 13.17 4.16
CA PHE A 188 -4.98 12.08 3.46
C PHE A 188 -3.76 12.57 2.65
N PRO A 189 -2.76 11.70 2.41
CA PRO A 189 -1.58 12.10 1.66
C PRO A 189 -1.92 12.32 0.18
N ASP A 190 -1.03 12.98 -0.55
CA ASP A 190 -1.11 13.06 -2.01
C ASP A 190 -1.00 11.65 -2.65
N ILE A 191 -2.16 11.04 -2.93
CA ILE A 191 -2.23 9.65 -3.41
C ILE A 191 -1.59 9.45 -4.78
N SER A 192 -1.47 10.48 -5.63
CA SER A 192 -0.77 10.37 -6.91
C SER A 192 0.72 10.16 -6.68
N LYS A 193 1.33 10.96 -5.79
CA LYS A 193 2.75 10.79 -5.40
C LYS A 193 2.99 9.47 -4.65
N LEU A 194 2.02 9.03 -3.85
CA LEU A 194 2.08 7.74 -3.18
C LEU A 194 2.08 6.60 -4.21
N THR A 195 1.24 6.70 -5.23
CA THR A 195 1.12 5.74 -6.34
C THR A 195 2.41 5.66 -7.15
N GLU A 196 2.99 6.80 -7.52
CA GLU A 196 4.27 6.86 -8.24
C GLU A 196 5.39 6.14 -7.47
N LYS A 197 5.53 6.47 -6.18
CA LYS A 197 6.53 5.84 -5.30
C LYS A 197 6.27 4.34 -5.13
N LEU A 198 5.00 3.95 -4.97
CA LEU A 198 4.60 2.56 -4.89
C LEU A 198 5.01 1.80 -6.16
N CYS A 199 4.68 2.31 -7.35
CA CYS A 199 5.04 1.68 -8.61
C CYS A 199 6.56 1.55 -8.77
N TYR A 200 7.33 2.58 -8.42
CA TYR A 200 8.79 2.51 -8.40
C TYR A 200 9.28 1.39 -7.48
N SER A 201 8.84 1.37 -6.22
CA SER A 201 9.24 0.34 -5.24
C SER A 201 8.76 -1.05 -5.66
N TYR A 202 7.58 -1.18 -6.25
CA TYR A 202 7.04 -2.45 -6.73
C TYR A 202 7.84 -3.00 -7.90
N ASN A 203 8.19 -2.18 -8.89
CA ASN A 203 9.07 -2.60 -9.98
C ASN A 203 10.46 -2.96 -9.47
N LYS A 204 10.98 -2.23 -8.47
CA LYS A 204 12.25 -2.62 -7.82
C LYS A 204 12.16 -3.96 -7.10
N PHE A 205 11.00 -4.29 -6.51
CA PHE A 205 10.76 -5.61 -5.96
C PHE A 205 10.76 -6.67 -7.06
N VAL A 206 10.06 -6.45 -8.17
CA VAL A 206 10.06 -7.37 -9.32
C VAL A 206 11.48 -7.59 -9.84
N ASP A 207 12.23 -6.51 -10.12
CA ASP A 207 13.62 -6.56 -10.58
C ASP A 207 14.52 -7.35 -9.62
N LEU A 208 14.35 -7.14 -8.31
CA LEU A 208 15.13 -7.82 -7.27
C LEU A 208 14.96 -9.34 -7.35
N ILE A 209 13.73 -9.82 -7.56
CA ILE A 209 13.46 -11.26 -7.70
C ILE A 209 14.04 -11.79 -9.02
N LEU A 210 13.88 -11.05 -10.13
CA LEU A 210 14.35 -11.51 -11.44
C LEU A 210 15.89 -11.64 -11.52
N THR A 211 16.59 -10.69 -10.93
CA THR A 211 18.04 -10.50 -11.11
C THR A 211 18.91 -11.16 -10.03
N ASN A 212 18.33 -11.68 -8.96
CA ASN A 212 19.08 -12.30 -7.86
C ASN A 212 18.87 -13.82 -7.83
N ASP A 213 19.88 -14.57 -8.30
CA ASP A 213 19.82 -16.03 -8.39
C ASP A 213 19.63 -16.71 -7.03
N ALA A 214 20.28 -16.21 -5.97
CA ALA A 214 20.12 -16.76 -4.63
C ALA A 214 18.69 -16.60 -4.10
N TYR A 215 18.04 -15.46 -4.37
CA TYR A 215 16.64 -15.28 -3.98
C TYR A 215 15.68 -16.15 -4.79
N LYS A 216 15.97 -16.37 -6.09
CA LYS A 216 15.20 -17.33 -6.89
C LYS A 216 15.35 -18.74 -6.35
N GLU A 217 16.55 -19.18 -6.01
CA GLU A 217 16.79 -20.50 -5.41
C GLU A 217 15.99 -20.67 -4.12
N ILE A 218 16.10 -19.70 -3.18
CA ILE A 218 15.35 -19.72 -1.91
C ILE A 218 13.83 -19.79 -2.15
N LEU A 219 13.31 -19.00 -3.09
CA LEU A 219 11.87 -18.94 -3.33
C LEU A 219 11.34 -20.14 -4.12
N ASN A 220 12.16 -20.77 -4.96
CA ASN A 220 11.72 -21.86 -5.82
C ASN A 220 11.23 -23.07 -5.00
N ASP A 221 11.91 -23.36 -3.89
CA ASP A 221 11.56 -24.46 -2.99
C ASP A 221 10.17 -24.29 -2.35
N ASP A 222 9.76 -23.05 -2.09
CA ASP A 222 8.49 -22.73 -1.43
C ASP A 222 7.33 -22.41 -2.42
N THR A 223 7.63 -22.14 -3.70
CA THR A 223 6.67 -21.47 -4.60
C THR A 223 6.44 -22.15 -5.95
N THR A 224 7.13 -23.26 -6.21
CA THR A 224 7.02 -24.01 -7.47
C THR A 224 6.47 -25.41 -7.23
N ILE A 225 5.34 -25.75 -7.87
CA ILE A 225 4.84 -27.13 -7.92
C ILE A 225 5.52 -27.86 -9.07
N SER A 226 6.34 -28.88 -8.78
CA SER A 226 7.10 -29.62 -9.80
C SER A 226 6.25 -30.55 -10.69
N LYS A 227 4.94 -30.69 -10.41
CA LYS A 227 4.01 -31.65 -11.08
C LYS A 227 2.61 -31.05 -11.32
N TYR A 228 2.53 -29.83 -11.86
CA TYR A 228 1.23 -29.15 -12.00
C TYR A 228 0.28 -29.84 -13.00
N PHE A 229 0.80 -30.53 -14.01
CA PHE A 229 -0.01 -31.15 -15.08
C PHE A 229 -0.07 -32.68 -15.06
N GLU A 230 0.43 -33.36 -14.03
CA GLU A 230 0.34 -34.83 -13.97
C GLU A 230 -1.06 -35.35 -13.53
N ASN A 231 -1.99 -34.46 -13.14
CA ASN A 231 -3.31 -34.82 -12.58
C ASN A 231 -4.51 -34.07 -13.19
N GLU A 232 -4.36 -33.41 -14.34
CA GLU A 232 -5.49 -32.95 -15.18
C GLU A 232 -5.64 -33.85 -16.42
#